data_AF-A0A1G5UUB8-F1
#
_entry.id   AF-A0A1G5UUB8-F1
#
_cell.length_a   1.000
_cell.length_b   1.000
_cell.length_c   1.000
_cell.angle_alpha   90.00
_cell.angle_beta   90.00
_cell.angle_gamma   90.00
#
_symmetry.space_group_name_H-M   'P 1'
#
loop_
_entity.id
_entity.type
_entity.pdbx_description
1 polymer ?
#
loop_
_entity_poly.entity_id
_entity_poly.type
_entity_poly.pdbx_seq_one_letter_code
_entity_poly.pdbx_strand_id
1 'polypeptide(L)' 'MDIKDIITKVMGNKDLVASLSKADLGQAKELLTKAGIKVDDSDVKKVKEALADGKIDLKEAKDIAGGLFK' A
#
# COMPACT_ATOMS: atom_id res chain seq x y z
N MET A 1 -8.74 6.73 -8.86
CA MET A 1 -8.68 5.78 -7.74
C MET A 1 -8.12 6.55 -6.56
N ASP A 2 -8.78 6.51 -5.41
CA ASP A 2 -8.32 7.29 -4.27
C ASP A 2 -7.08 6.69 -3.63
N ILE A 3 -6.23 7.56 -3.07
CA ILE A 3 -5.04 7.14 -2.31
C ILE A 3 -5.40 6.14 -1.22
N LYS A 4 -6.53 6.34 -0.55
CA LYS A 4 -7.02 5.46 0.50
C LYS A 4 -7.30 4.06 -0.03
N ASP A 5 -7.91 3.96 -1.22
CA ASP A 5 -8.23 2.70 -1.88
C ASP A 5 -6.96 1.94 -2.28
N ILE A 6 -5.97 2.66 -2.83
CA ILE A 6 -4.65 2.12 -3.16
C ILE A 6 -3.98 1.58 -1.90
N ILE A 7 -3.93 2.38 -0.84
CA ILE A 7 -3.32 2.00 0.43
C ILE A 7 -4.06 0.79 1.03
N THR A 8 -5.40 0.74 1.00
CA THR A 8 -6.16 -0.42 1.51
C THR A 8 -5.85 -1.69 0.73
N LYS A 9 -5.75 -1.63 -0.61
CA LYS A 9 -5.34 -2.78 -1.43
C LYS A 9 -3.91 -3.23 -1.13
N VAL A 10 -3.02 -2.26 -0.94
CA VAL A 10 -1.64 -2.53 -0.52
C VAL A 10 -1.62 -3.22 0.83
N MET A 11 -2.30 -2.67 1.83
CA MET A 11 -2.40 -3.23 3.18
C MET A 11 -3.02 -4.63 3.21
N GLY A 12 -3.99 -4.90 2.35
CA GLY A 12 -4.59 -6.23 2.18
C GLY A 12 -3.59 -7.28 1.69
N ASN A 13 -2.41 -6.86 1.21
CA ASN A 13 -1.35 -7.72 0.72
C ASN A 13 -0.03 -7.45 1.48
N LYS A 14 0.20 -8.23 2.55
CA LYS A 14 1.37 -8.08 3.44
C LYS A 14 2.72 -8.18 2.71
N ASP A 15 2.83 -9.04 1.71
CA ASP A 15 4.03 -9.15 0.87
C ASP A 15 4.26 -7.88 0.05
N LEU A 16 3.19 -7.27 -0.45
CA LEU A 16 3.26 -6.00 -1.16
C LEU A 16 3.68 -4.86 -0.23
N VAL A 17 3.14 -4.80 1.00
CA VAL A 17 3.55 -3.83 2.03
C VAL A 17 5.03 -3.97 2.37
N ALA A 18 5.48 -5.19 2.68
CA ALA A 18 6.87 -5.45 3.02
C ALA A 18 7.83 -5.10 1.88
N SER A 19 7.40 -5.37 0.64
CA SER A 19 8.15 -5.02 -0.57
C SER A 19 8.17 -3.51 -0.79
N LEU A 20 7.03 -2.82 -0.63
CA LEU A 20 6.90 -1.37 -0.80
C LEU A 20 7.68 -0.57 0.26
N SER A 21 7.76 -1.09 1.48
CA SER A 21 8.52 -0.47 2.57
C SER A 21 10.03 -0.51 2.32
N LYS A 22 10.52 -1.43 1.49
CA LYS A 22 11.94 -1.58 1.14
C LYS A 22 12.26 -1.07 -0.28
N ALA A 23 11.24 -0.93 -1.13
CA ALA A 23 11.36 -0.55 -2.53
C ALA A 23 11.53 0.97 -2.71
N ASP A 24 12.37 1.40 -3.65
CA ASP A 24 12.47 2.79 -4.10
C ASP A 24 11.22 3.24 -4.89
N LEU A 25 11.07 4.53 -5.18
CA LEU A 25 9.90 5.07 -5.89
C LEU A 25 9.60 4.34 -7.21
N GLY A 26 10.63 4.03 -8.00
CA GLY A 26 10.46 3.27 -9.25
C GLY A 26 9.96 1.84 -9.02
N GLN A 27 10.57 1.14 -8.05
CA GLN A 27 10.17 -0.23 -7.71
C GLN A 27 8.77 -0.28 -7.08
N ALA A 28 8.42 0.70 -6.25
CA ALA A 28 7.12 0.81 -5.63
C ALA A 28 6.00 0.99 -6.68
N LYS A 29 6.23 1.84 -7.69
CA LYS A 29 5.34 2.00 -8.83
C LYS A 29 5.13 0.68 -9.58
N GLU A 30 6.21 -0.06 -9.81
CA GLU A 30 6.18 -1.35 -10.48
C GLU A 30 5.41 -2.41 -9.69
N LEU A 31 5.63 -2.48 -8.38
CA LEU A 31 4.93 -3.39 -7.46
C LEU A 31 3.43 -3.10 -7.45
N LEU A 32 3.04 -1.83 -7.33
CA LEU A 32 1.64 -1.39 -7.37
C LEU A 32 1.00 -1.75 -8.72
N THR A 33 1.70 -1.49 -9.82
CA THR A 33 1.22 -1.82 -11.17
C THR A 33 1.07 -3.32 -11.37
N LYS A 34 2.03 -4.13 -10.88
CA LYS A 34 1.96 -5.61 -10.89
C LYS A 34 0.80 -6.14 -10.05
N ALA A 35 0.43 -5.45 -8.98
CA ALA A 35 -0.76 -5.73 -8.18
C ALA A 35 -2.07 -5.28 -8.85
N GLY A 36 -2.02 -4.78 -10.09
CA GLY A 36 -3.18 -4.26 -10.82
C GLY A 36 -3.64 -2.88 -10.35
N ILE A 37 -2.81 -2.18 -9.57
CA ILE A 37 -3.09 -0.85 -9.05
C ILE A 37 -2.37 0.17 -9.94
N LYS A 38 -3.15 0.87 -10.79
CA LYS A 38 -2.63 1.96 -11.60
C LYS A 38 -2.41 3.18 -10.72
N VAL A 39 -1.17 3.63 -10.62
CA VAL A 39 -0.73 4.74 -9.76
C VAL A 39 0.21 5.66 -10.50
N ASP A 40 0.10 6.96 -10.26
CA ASP A 40 1.03 7.97 -10.76
C ASP A 40 2.15 8.23 -9.75
N ASP A 41 3.25 8.89 -10.16
CA ASP A 41 4.41 9.15 -9.30
C ASP A 41 4.04 9.92 -8.01
N SER A 42 3.03 10.78 -8.08
CA SER A 42 2.48 11.47 -6.90
C SER A 42 1.78 10.51 -5.94
N ASP A 43 1.13 9.46 -6.46
CA ASP A 43 0.43 8.49 -5.64
C ASP A 43 1.41 7.54 -4.95
N VAL A 44 2.43 7.10 -5.67
CA VAL A 44 3.49 6.25 -5.12
C VAL A 44 4.20 6.94 -3.96
N LYS A 45 4.47 8.25 -4.07
CA LYS A 45 5.01 9.07 -2.96
C LYS A 45 4.09 9.04 -1.75
N LYS A 46 2.81 9.33 -1.93
CA LYS A 46 1.82 9.32 -0.83
C LYS A 46 1.66 7.94 -0.19
N VAL A 47 1.70 6.86 -0.98
CA VAL A 47 1.65 5.48 -0.47
C VAL A 47 2.91 5.19 0.35
N LYS A 48 4.09 5.57 -0.13
CA LYS A 48 5.34 5.41 0.64
C LYS A 48 5.35 6.26 1.90
N GLU A 49 4.89 7.51 1.84
CA GLU A 49 4.74 8.37 3.02
C GLU A 49 3.77 7.76 4.01
N ALA A 50 2.59 7.27 3.57
CA ALA A 50 1.63 6.61 4.45
C ALA A 50 2.16 5.31 5.08
N LEU A 51 2.98 4.55 4.35
CA LEU A 51 3.67 3.36 4.84
C LEU A 51 4.80 3.72 5.83
N ALA A 52 5.55 4.79 5.56
CA ALA A 52 6.70 5.23 6.38
C ALA A 52 6.30 5.99 7.64
N ASP A 53 5.20 6.75 7.60
CA ASP A 53 4.69 7.55 8.73
C ASP A 53 4.15 6.67 9.86
N GLY A 54 4.09 5.34 9.68
CA GLY A 54 3.63 4.39 10.71
C GLY A 54 2.15 4.54 11.08
N LYS A 55 1.44 5.53 10.52
CA LYS A 55 -0.01 5.73 10.66
C LYS A 55 -0.83 4.57 10.12
N ILE A 56 -0.21 3.70 9.33
CA ILE A 56 -0.75 2.38 9.05
C ILE A 56 -0.30 1.47 10.19
N ASP A 57 -1.00 1.59 11.31
CA ASP A 57 -0.85 0.66 12.41
C ASP A 57 -1.15 -0.73 11.85
N LEU A 58 -0.15 -1.62 11.81
CA LEU A 58 -0.31 -3.01 11.36
C LEU A 58 -1.44 -3.74 12.13
N LYS A 59 -1.83 -3.21 13.30
CA LYS A 59 -3.04 -3.60 14.04
C LYS A 59 -4.34 -3.19 13.35
N GLU A 60 -4.48 -1.93 12.90
CA GLU A 60 -5.65 -1.49 12.13
C GLU A 60 -5.71 -2.14 10.75
N ALA A 61 -4.57 -2.30 10.07
CA ALA A 61 -4.50 -3.02 8.80
C ALA A 61 -4.97 -4.48 8.93
N LYS A 62 -4.69 -5.11 10.08
CA LYS A 62 -5.15 -6.48 10.40
C LYS A 62 -6.65 -6.54 10.69
N ASP A 63 -7.23 -5.50 11.29
CA ASP A 63 -8.68 -5.39 11.51
C ASP A 63 -9.44 -5.08 10.21
N ILE A 64 -8.91 -4.17 9.38
CA ILE A 64 -9.47 -3.82 8.06
C ILE A 64 -9.38 -5.02 7.09
N ALA A 65 -8.24 -5.71 7.03
CA ALA A 65 -8.10 -6.92 6.24
C ALA A 65 -8.90 -8.10 6.84
N GLY A 66 -8.99 -8.21 8.17
CA GLY A 66 -9.80 -9.24 8.83
C GLY A 66 -11.31 -9.05 8.65
N GLY A 67 -11.77 -7.81 8.48
CA GLY A 67 -13.18 -7.46 8.24
C GLY A 67 -13.61 -7.49 6.77
N LEU A 68 -12.68 -7.29 5.82
CA LEU A 68 -12.98 -7.31 4.38
C LEU A 68 -13.06 -8.72 3.76
N PHE A 69 -12.58 -9.75 4.47
CA PHE A 69 -12.64 -11.16 4.03
C PHE A 69 -13.65 -12.01 4.82
N LYS A 70 -14.66 -11.38 5.44
CA LYS A 70 -15.80 -12.09 6.05
C LYS A 70 -17.02 -12.06 5.15
#